data_AF-K0SHD3-F1
#
_entry.id   AF-K0SHD3-F1
#
_cell.length_a   1.000
_cell.length_b   1.000
_cell.length_c   1.000
_cell.angle_alpha   90.00
_cell.angle_beta   90.00
_cell.angle_gamma   90.00
#
_symmetry.space_group_name_H-M   'P 1'
#
loop_
_entity.id
_entity.type
_entity.pdbx_description
1 polymer ?
#
loop_
_entity_poly.entity_id
_entity_poly.type
_entity_poly.pdbx_seq_one_letter_code
_entity_poly.pdbx_strand_id
1 'polypeptide(L)'
;MGGYLSKTTTGPYGTGSPFILIARCTVKEGKLDEYLEAAEVADKGVMETEAGMLHHTFDSDPDDPLVFVWSEVYANDAALLFHLTNPPLQKFVEQ
;
A
#
# COMPACT_ATOMS: atom_id res chain seq x y z
N MET A 1 -4.36 -35.75 -27.83
CA MET A 1 -4.00 -34.36 -27.50
C MET A 1 -5.26 -33.51 -27.50
N GLY A 2 -6.01 -33.50 -26.40
CA GLY A 2 -7.15 -32.61 -26.20
C GLY A 2 -6.80 -31.66 -25.06
N GLY A 3 -6.64 -30.38 -25.38
CA GLY A 3 -6.18 -29.35 -24.44
C GLY A 3 -7.13 -29.19 -23.26
N TYR A 4 -6.56 -29.11 -22.07
CA TYR A 4 -7.28 -28.77 -20.85
C TYR A 4 -7.60 -27.27 -20.92
N LEU A 5 -8.85 -26.94 -21.24
CA LEU A 5 -9.35 -25.58 -21.12
C LEU A 5 -9.37 -25.24 -19.62
N SER A 6 -8.40 -24.43 -19.20
CA SER A 6 -8.41 -23.78 -17.89
C SER A 6 -9.71 -23.00 -17.77
N LYS A 7 -10.59 -23.46 -16.88
CA LYS A 7 -11.85 -22.81 -16.58
C LYS A 7 -11.50 -21.58 -15.75
N THR A 8 -11.27 -20.44 -16.42
CA THR A 8 -11.09 -19.15 -15.75
C THR A 8 -12.35 -18.88 -14.94
N THR A 9 -12.21 -18.86 -13.63
CA THR A 9 -13.30 -18.63 -12.68
C THR A 9 -13.80 -17.20 -12.86
N THR A 10 -14.90 -16.99 -13.58
CA THR A 10 -15.53 -15.67 -13.75
C THR A 10 -16.37 -15.33 -12.52
N GLY A 11 -15.70 -14.97 -11.42
CA GLY A 11 -16.33 -14.16 -10.37
C GLY A 11 -16.44 -12.70 -10.85
N PRO A 12 -17.25 -11.84 -10.19
CA PRO A 12 -17.32 -10.41 -10.52
C PRO A 12 -16.01 -9.66 -10.19
N TYR A 13 -15.11 -10.30 -9.45
CA TYR A 13 -13.82 -9.75 -9.04
C TYR A 13 -12.68 -10.40 -9.81
N GLY A 14 -11.68 -9.60 -10.14
CA GLY A 14 -10.47 -10.01 -10.86
C GLY A 14 -9.44 -8.90 -10.87
N THR A 15 -8.42 -9.00 -11.72
CA THR A 15 -7.25 -8.10 -11.69
C THR A 15 -7.57 -6.62 -11.91
N GLY A 16 -8.75 -6.30 -12.45
CA GLY A 16 -9.24 -4.92 -12.64
C GLY A 16 -10.14 -4.41 -11.52
N SER A 17 -10.36 -5.18 -10.46
CA SER A 17 -11.22 -4.79 -9.34
C SER A 17 -10.44 -3.96 -8.32
N PRO A 18 -11.00 -2.86 -7.79
CA PRO A 18 -10.42 -2.17 -6.67
C PRO A 18 -10.40 -3.03 -5.41
N PHE A 19 -9.40 -2.82 -4.58
CA PHE A 19 -9.28 -3.46 -3.27
C PHE A 19 -8.58 -2.52 -2.29
N ILE A 20 -8.72 -2.83 -1.01
CA ILE A 20 -8.06 -2.11 0.08
C ILE A 20 -6.91 -2.95 0.64
N LEU A 21 -5.76 -2.31 0.83
CA LEU A 21 -4.63 -2.80 1.64
C LEU A 21 -4.65 -2.05 2.98
N ILE A 22 -4.55 -2.81 4.07
CA ILE A 22 -4.40 -2.28 5.42
C ILE A 22 -3.05 -2.74 5.94
N ALA A 23 -2.08 -1.83 6.05
CA ALA A 23 -0.75 -2.11 6.56
C ALA A 23 -0.59 -1.50 7.95
N ARG A 24 -0.66 -2.33 8.99
CA ARG A 24 -0.41 -1.93 10.39
C ARG A 24 1.04 -2.20 10.74
N CYS A 25 1.72 -1.22 11.33
CA CYS A 25 3.09 -1.33 11.77
C CYS A 25 3.29 -0.75 13.17
N THR A 26 4.26 -1.33 13.89
CA THR A 26 4.71 -0.82 15.19
C THR A 26 6.13 -0.30 15.02
N VAL A 27 6.33 0.98 15.34
CA VAL A 27 7.61 1.66 15.27
C VAL A 27 8.51 1.19 16.42
N LYS A 28 9.80 1.03 16.14
CA LYS A 28 10.80 0.71 17.17
C LYS A 28 10.89 1.84 18.19
N GLU A 29 11.06 1.51 19.47
CA GLU A 29 11.24 2.53 20.52
C GLU A 29 12.43 3.46 20.18
N GLY A 30 12.24 4.76 20.40
CA GLY A 30 13.24 5.78 20.09
C GLY A 30 13.43 6.10 18.61
N LYS A 31 12.58 5.55 17.71
CA LYS A 31 12.64 5.78 16.25
C LYS A 31 11.43 6.50 15.67
N LEU A 32 10.57 7.05 16.53
CA LEU A 32 9.32 7.69 16.10
C LEU A 32 9.55 8.85 15.12
N ASP A 33 10.45 9.79 15.45
CA ASP A 33 10.70 10.96 14.60
C ASP A 33 11.26 10.55 13.23
N GLU A 34 12.25 9.65 13.21
CA GLU A 34 12.84 9.11 11.97
C GLU A 34 11.78 8.42 11.10
N TYR A 35 10.87 7.68 11.73
CA TYR A 35 9.78 7.01 11.04
C TYR A 35 8.76 7.99 10.44
N LEU A 36 8.36 9.01 11.19
CA LEU A 36 7.41 10.03 10.74
C LEU A 36 7.98 10.87 9.58
N GLU A 37 9.26 11.24 9.65
CA GLU A 37 9.96 11.92 8.55
C GLU A 37 10.00 11.04 7.29
N ALA A 38 10.30 9.76 7.43
CA ALA A 38 10.32 8.83 6.31
C ALA A 38 8.91 8.60 5.71
N ALA A 39 7.89 8.49 6.56
CA ALA A 39 6.50 8.35 6.16
C ALA A 39 6.01 9.57 5.37
N GLU A 40 6.33 10.79 5.79
CA GLU A 40 5.96 12.03 5.09
C GLU A 40 6.58 12.09 3.68
N VAL A 41 7.84 11.66 3.53
CA VAL A 41 8.52 11.62 2.22
C VAL A 41 7.87 10.59 1.30
N ALA A 42 7.53 9.41 1.82
CA ALA A 42 6.84 8.37 1.06
C ALA A 42 5.45 8.82 0.62
N ASP A 43 4.65 9.37 1.54
CA ASP A 43 3.29 9.86 1.29
C ASP A 43 3.27 10.91 0.17
N LYS A 44 4.15 11.92 0.22
CA LYS A 44 4.26 12.91 -0.85
C LYS A 44 4.61 12.27 -2.19
N GLY A 45 5.55 11.31 -2.20
CA GLY A 45 5.94 10.60 -3.41
C GLY A 45 4.79 9.78 -4.03
N VAL A 46 3.96 9.16 -3.21
CA VAL A 46 2.73 8.46 -3.66
C VAL A 46 1.74 9.47 -4.23
N MET A 47 1.40 10.52 -3.47
CA MET A 47 0.38 11.51 -3.84
C MET A 47 0.71 12.27 -5.13
N GLU A 48 1.99 12.50 -5.41
CA GLU A 48 2.43 13.19 -6.62
C GLU A 48 2.40 12.32 -7.89
N THR A 49 2.51 10.98 -7.75
CA THR A 49 2.84 10.10 -8.89
C THR A 49 1.82 9.00 -9.17
N GLU A 50 0.98 8.62 -8.20
CA GLU A 50 0.16 7.41 -8.27
C GLU A 50 -1.30 7.69 -8.62
N ALA A 51 -1.59 7.87 -9.92
CA ALA A 51 -2.96 8.08 -10.40
C ALA A 51 -3.93 6.91 -10.11
N GLY A 52 -3.40 5.71 -9.80
CA GLY A 52 -4.18 4.52 -9.44
C GLY A 52 -4.47 4.37 -7.95
N MET A 53 -3.95 5.26 -7.10
CA MET A 53 -4.21 5.32 -5.67
C MET A 53 -5.50 6.11 -5.42
N LEU A 54 -6.59 5.41 -5.08
CA LEU A 54 -7.92 5.99 -4.89
C LEU A 54 -8.14 6.52 -3.47
N HIS A 55 -7.39 6.00 -2.51
CA HIS A 55 -7.40 6.42 -1.12
C HIS A 55 -6.04 6.10 -0.51
N HIS A 56 -5.49 7.01 0.29
CA HIS A 56 -4.21 6.84 0.98
C HIS A 56 -4.30 7.64 2.28
N THR A 57 -4.37 6.95 3.41
CA THR A 57 -4.33 7.58 4.74
C THR A 57 -3.27 6.94 5.61
N PHE A 58 -2.78 7.74 6.55
CA PHE A 58 -1.81 7.36 7.55
C PHE A 58 -2.35 7.77 8.91
N ASP A 59 -2.76 6.78 9.70
CA ASP A 59 -3.52 6.99 10.92
C ASP A 59 -2.74 6.43 12.13
N SER A 60 -2.63 7.22 13.20
CA SER A 60 -2.07 6.77 14.47
C SER A 60 -3.09 5.97 15.28
N ASP A 61 -2.66 4.91 15.94
CA ASP A 61 -3.48 4.16 16.90
C ASP A 61 -3.78 5.05 18.13
N PRO A 62 -5.05 5.18 18.57
CA PRO A 62 -5.40 6.03 19.71
C PRO A 62 -4.88 5.49 21.05
N ASP A 63 -4.58 4.19 21.14
CA ASP A 63 -4.17 3.54 22.38
C ASP A 63 -2.65 3.29 22.45
N ASP A 64 -1.93 3.38 21.33
CA ASP A 64 -0.48 3.17 21.26
C ASP A 64 0.20 4.16 20.27
N PRO A 65 0.97 5.16 20.77
CA PRO A 65 1.58 6.18 19.92
C PRO A 65 2.70 5.66 19.02
N LEU A 66 3.14 4.40 19.18
CA LEU A 66 4.11 3.77 18.28
C LEU A 66 3.45 2.94 17.19
N VAL A 67 2.12 2.86 17.15
CA VAL A 67 1.39 2.07 16.16
C VAL A 67 0.71 2.97 15.15
N PHE A 68 0.89 2.62 13.88
CA PHE A 68 0.30 3.33 12.75
C PHE A 68 -0.32 2.36 11.75
N VAL A 69 -1.27 2.87 10.97
CA VAL A 69 -1.96 2.13 9.92
C VAL A 69 -1.95 2.95 8.63
N TRP A 70 -1.51 2.32 7.54
CA TRP A 70 -1.78 2.79 6.20
C TRP A 70 -3.05 2.13 5.66
N SER A 71 -4.01 2.95 5.22
CA SER A 71 -5.23 2.47 4.57
C SER A 71 -5.23 2.93 3.12
N GLU A 72 -5.11 1.97 2.20
CA GLU A 72 -4.78 2.26 0.81
C GLU A 72 -5.76 1.55 -0.11
N VAL A 73 -6.44 2.30 -0.98
CA VAL A 73 -7.34 1.71 -1.99
C VAL A 73 -6.71 1.85 -3.35
N TYR A 74 -6.45 0.72 -4.00
CA TYR A 74 -5.90 0.68 -5.35
C TYR A 74 -7.02 0.47 -6.36
N ALA A 75 -6.90 1.11 -7.53
CA ALA A 75 -7.88 0.94 -8.60
C ALA A 75 -7.91 -0.49 -9.17
N ASN A 76 -6.78 -1.20 -9.10
CA ASN A 76 -6.57 -2.56 -9.63
C ASN A 76 -5.17 -3.07 -9.25
N ASP A 77 -4.86 -4.31 -9.64
CA ASP A 77 -3.57 -4.96 -9.36
C ASP A 77 -2.37 -4.19 -9.95
N ALA A 78 -2.52 -3.59 -11.13
CA ALA A 78 -1.44 -2.84 -11.77
C ALA A 78 -1.08 -1.55 -11.00
N ALA A 79 -2.08 -0.92 -10.36
CA ALA A 79 -1.85 0.22 -9.47
C ALA A 79 -1.03 -0.19 -8.24
N LEU A 80 -1.33 -1.33 -7.61
CA LEU A 80 -0.51 -1.87 -6.51
C LEU A 80 0.90 -2.20 -6.98
N LEU A 81 1.06 -2.84 -8.14
CA LEU A 81 2.40 -3.16 -8.65
C LEU A 81 3.22 -1.90 -8.93
N PHE A 82 2.60 -0.84 -9.45
CA PHE A 82 3.26 0.45 -9.63
C PHE A 82 3.69 1.04 -8.28
N HIS A 83 2.78 1.05 -7.29
CA HIS A 83 3.05 1.50 -5.93
C HIS A 83 4.27 0.81 -5.32
N LEU A 84 4.34 -0.53 -5.38
CA LEU A 84 5.47 -1.32 -4.87
C LEU A 84 6.82 -1.04 -5.58
N THR A 85 6.79 -0.33 -6.71
CA THR A 85 7.99 0.12 -7.43
C THR A 85 8.30 1.60 -7.24
N ASN A 86 7.49 2.34 -6.47
CA ASN A 86 7.70 3.75 -6.18
C ASN A 86 9.00 3.94 -5.35
N PRO A 87 10.02 4.68 -5.85
CA PRO A 87 11.31 4.74 -5.17
C PRO A 87 11.26 5.35 -3.74
N PRO A 88 10.53 6.46 -3.49
CA PRO A 88 10.21 6.92 -2.13
C PRO A 88 9.67 5.82 -1.20
N LEU A 89 8.71 5.00 -1.66
CA LEU A 89 8.15 3.90 -0.88
C LEU A 89 9.20 2.82 -0.62
N GLN A 90 9.97 2.43 -1.63
CA GLN A 90 11.00 1.41 -1.47
C GLN A 90 12.02 1.79 -0.39
N LYS A 91 12.39 3.08 -0.33
CA LYS A 91 13.25 3.59 0.74
C LYS A 91 12.59 3.57 2.11
N PHE A 92 11.27 3.80 2.18
CA PHE A 92 10.52 3.77 3.44
C PHE A 92 10.42 2.37 4.04
N VAL A 93 10.21 1.34 3.22
CA VAL A 93 10.06 -0.05 3.72
C VAL A 93 11.38 -0.69 4.18
N GLU A 94 12.51 -0.04 3.96
CA GLU A 94 13.84 -0.49 4.40
C GLU A 94 14.20 -0.10 5.86
N GLN A 95 13.33 0.67 6.54
CA GLN A 95 13.54 1.23 7.89
C GLN A 95 13.43 0.20 9.05
#